data_AF-A0A3N5ZZI9-F1
#
_entry.id   AF-A0A3N5ZZI9-F1
#
_cell.length_a   1.000
_cell.length_b   1.000
_cell.length_c   1.000
_cell.angle_alpha   90.00
_cell.angle_beta   90.00
_cell.angle_gamma   90.00
#
_symmetry.space_group_name_H-M   'P 1'
#
loop_
_entity.id
_entity.type
_entity.pdbx_description
1 polymer ?
#
loop_
_entity_poly.entity_id
_entity_poly.type
_entity_poly.pdbx_seq_one_letter_code
_entity_poly.pdbx_strand_id
1 'polypeptide(L)'
;MNSEFQKEISRRRTFGIISHPDAGKTTLTEKLLLFGGAIRMAGMVKARKAARHATSDWMAIERERGISVTTSVMKFDYRDLEINLLDTPGHQDFSEDTYRVLTAVDSALMV
;
A
#
# COMPACT_ATOMS: atom_id res chain seq x y z
N MET A 1 10.05 -30.44 -4.79
CA MET A 1 10.34 -28.99 -4.80
C MET A 1 11.55 -28.73 -3.92
N ASN A 2 12.44 -27.82 -4.32
CA ASN A 2 13.67 -27.49 -3.59
C ASN A 2 13.35 -26.91 -2.19
N SER A 3 14.09 -27.29 -1.15
CA SER A 3 13.80 -26.88 0.24
C SER A 3 13.94 -25.37 0.45
N GLU A 4 14.86 -24.75 -0.28
CA GLU A 4 15.10 -23.30 -0.26
C GLU A 4 13.92 -22.54 -0.90
N PHE A 5 13.36 -23.08 -1.98
CA PHE A 5 12.18 -22.51 -2.64
C PHE A 5 10.95 -22.49 -1.71
N GLN A 6 10.76 -23.55 -0.92
CA GLN A 6 9.68 -23.61 0.06
C GLN A 6 9.86 -22.62 1.23
N LYS A 7 11.10 -22.43 1.69
CA LYS A 7 11.42 -21.40 2.70
C LYS A 7 11.11 -20.00 2.17
N GLU A 8 11.51 -19.74 0.93
CA GLU A 8 11.25 -18.49 0.24
C GLU A 8 9.75 -18.20 0.10
N ILE A 9 8.94 -19.18 -0.30
CA ILE A 9 7.48 -19.00 -0.34
C ILE A 9 6.93 -18.71 1.06
N SER A 10 7.37 -19.49 2.05
CA SER A 10 6.83 -19.44 3.42
C SER A 10 7.11 -18.12 4.15
N ARG A 11 8.14 -17.36 3.74
CA ARG A 11 8.46 -16.06 4.35
C ARG A 11 7.64 -14.89 3.81
N ARG A 12 6.92 -15.05 2.69
CA ARG A 12 6.17 -13.96 2.04
C ARG A 12 4.83 -13.72 2.71
N ARG A 13 4.47 -12.46 2.90
CA ARG A 13 3.16 -12.02 3.36
C ARG A 13 2.66 -10.95 2.41
N THR A 14 1.72 -11.30 1.55
CA THR A 14 1.12 -10.37 0.58
C THR A 14 -0.27 -10.00 1.03
N PHE A 15 -0.50 -8.71 1.30
CA PHE A 15 -1.80 -8.23 1.76
C PHE A 15 -2.16 -6.84 1.24
N GLY A 16 -3.46 -6.59 1.15
CA GLY A 16 -4.01 -5.27 0.83
C GLY A 16 -4.64 -4.61 2.06
N ILE A 17 -4.63 -3.27 2.12
CA ILE A 17 -5.42 -2.55 3.13
C ILE A 17 -6.71 -2.08 2.48
N ILE A 18 -7.84 -2.40 3.13
CA ILE A 18 -9.18 -1.95 2.73
C ILE A 18 -9.77 -1.08 3.82
N SER A 19 -10.41 0.01 3.44
CA SER A 19 -11.01 0.94 4.40
C SER A 19 -12.03 1.85 3.72
N HIS A 20 -12.92 2.45 4.52
CA HIS A 20 -13.68 3.62 4.08
C HIS A 20 -12.72 4.82 3.82
N PRO A 21 -13.10 5.81 2.99
CA PRO A 21 -12.43 7.11 2.96
C PRO A 21 -12.13 7.63 4.37
N ASP A 22 -10.95 8.24 4.54
CA ASP A 22 -10.50 8.89 5.78
C ASP A 22 -10.36 8.01 7.05
N ALA A 23 -10.54 6.69 6.95
CA ALA A 23 -10.32 5.75 8.07
C ALA A 23 -8.85 5.63 8.55
N GLY A 24 -7.91 6.24 7.82
CA GLY A 24 -6.51 6.30 8.23
C GLY A 24 -5.57 5.28 7.57
N LYS A 25 -6.00 4.62 6.48
CA LYS A 25 -5.17 3.68 5.69
C LYS A 25 -3.76 4.21 5.40
N THR A 26 -3.64 5.41 4.84
CA THR A 26 -2.33 6.00 4.51
C THR A 26 -1.45 6.22 5.75
N THR A 27 -2.05 6.58 6.89
CA THR A 27 -1.32 6.75 8.15
C THR A 27 -0.81 5.40 8.67
N LEU A 28 -1.62 4.35 8.57
CA LEU A 28 -1.21 2.99 8.95
C LEU A 28 -0.08 2.48 8.05
N THR A 29 -0.21 2.65 6.74
CA THR A 29 0.83 2.32 5.74
C THR A 29 2.17 2.97 6.09
N GLU A 30 2.18 4.27 6.42
CA GLU A 30 3.40 4.98 6.82
C GLU A 30 4.07 4.33 8.04
N LYS A 31 3.27 3.93 9.04
CA LYS A 31 3.79 3.29 10.25
C LYS A 31 4.32 1.88 9.98
N LEU A 32 3.63 1.10 9.17
CA LEU A 32 4.10 -0.23 8.76
C LEU A 32 5.46 -0.15 8.06
N LEU A 33 5.62 0.80 7.14
CA LEU A 33 6.91 1.04 6.46
C LEU A 33 8.00 1.47 7.46
N LEU A 34 7.67 2.32 8.42
CA LEU A 34 8.60 2.75 9.44
C LEU A 34 9.05 1.58 10.33
N PHE A 35 8.13 0.70 10.74
CA PHE A 35 8.45 -0.50 11.50
C PHE A 35 9.26 -1.53 10.69
N GLY A 36 9.08 -1.56 9.37
CA GLY A 36 9.87 -2.38 8.45
C GLY A 36 11.24 -1.80 8.09
N GLY A 37 11.68 -0.70 8.71
CA GLY A 37 12.94 -0.03 8.37
C GLY A 37 12.94 0.65 6.99
N ALA A 38 11.80 0.68 6.29
CA ALA A 38 11.63 1.28 4.98
C ALA A 38 11.46 2.82 5.08
N ILE A 39 12.40 3.48 5.77
CA ILE A 39 12.33 4.91 6.16
C ILE A 39 12.13 5.81 4.94
N ARG A 40 12.83 5.55 3.83
CA ARG A 40 12.69 6.33 2.59
C ARG A 40 11.29 6.19 1.99
N MET A 41 10.72 4.99 1.98
CA MET A 41 9.35 4.76 1.50
C MET A 41 8.31 5.39 2.43
N ALA A 42 8.48 5.27 3.75
CA ALA A 42 7.62 5.95 4.72
C ALA A 42 7.65 7.48 4.51
N GLY A 43 8.84 8.04 4.28
CA GLY A 43 9.02 9.44 3.94
C GLY A 43 8.32 9.86 2.64
N MET A 44 8.32 8.99 1.61
CA MET A 44 7.59 9.25 0.36
C MET A 44 6.07 9.19 0.54
N VAL A 45 5.54 8.25 1.33
CA VAL A 45 4.09 8.19 1.65
C VAL A 45 3.66 9.44 2.42
N LYS A 46 4.45 9.84 3.42
CA LYS A 46 4.24 11.07 4.18
C LYS A 46 4.35 12.32 3.30
N ALA A 47 5.34 12.35 2.42
CA ALA A 47 5.53 13.43 1.46
C ALA A 47 4.39 13.48 0.45
N ARG A 48 3.81 12.36 0.00
CA ARG A 48 2.61 12.37 -0.86
C ARG A 48 1.39 12.93 -0.14
N LYS A 49 1.25 12.64 1.16
CA LYS A 49 0.21 13.24 2.02
C LYS A 49 0.40 14.76 2.20
N ALA A 50 1.65 15.24 2.27
CA ALA A 50 1.99 16.64 2.52
C ALA A 50 2.17 17.50 1.25
N ALA A 51 2.77 16.94 0.20
CA ALA A 51 3.10 17.57 -1.07
C ALA A 51 1.92 17.46 -2.01
N ARG A 52 1.05 18.45 -1.95
CA ARG A 52 0.00 18.72 -2.94
C ARG A 52 0.57 19.51 -4.12
N HIS A 53 1.71 19.15 -4.73
CA HIS A 53 2.27 19.85 -5.90
C HIS A 53 2.55 18.86 -7.06
N ALA A 54 2.03 19.17 -8.26
CA ALA A 54 1.73 18.18 -9.31
C ALA A 54 2.85 18.07 -10.34
N THR A 55 3.10 16.84 -10.76
CA THR A 55 3.92 16.54 -11.94
C THR A 55 3.18 15.66 -12.96
N SER A 56 1.92 15.24 -12.70
CA SER A 56 1.08 14.51 -13.67
C SER A 56 -0.40 14.89 -13.60
N ASP A 57 -1.13 14.64 -14.69
CA ASP A 57 -2.59 14.88 -14.79
C ASP A 57 -3.39 14.07 -13.75
N TRP A 58 -2.94 12.85 -13.44
CA TRP A 58 -3.53 12.02 -12.39
C TRP A 58 -3.31 12.59 -10.99
N MET A 59 -2.13 13.18 -10.72
CA MET A 59 -1.86 13.88 -9.45
C MET A 59 -2.65 15.17 -9.28
N ALA A 60 -3.09 15.80 -10.38
CA ALA A 60 -4.00 16.93 -10.34
C ALA A 60 -5.41 16.49 -9.91
N ILE A 61 -5.89 15.35 -10.43
CA ILE A 61 -7.16 14.73 -10.01
C ILE A 61 -7.10 14.25 -8.55
N GLU A 62 -6.00 13.61 -8.14
CA GLU A 62 -5.76 13.22 -6.74
C GLU A 62 -5.79 14.46 -5.81
N ARG A 63 -5.26 15.60 -6.26
CA ARG A 63 -5.25 16.85 -5.50
C ARG A 63 -6.62 17.49 -5.40
N GLU A 64 -7.34 17.57 -6.52
CA GLU A 64 -8.67 18.18 -6.59
C GLU A 64 -9.67 17.44 -5.71
N ARG A 65 -9.52 16.11 -5.60
CA ARG A 65 -10.40 15.23 -4.82
C ARG A 65 -9.87 14.82 -3.45
N GLY A 66 -8.60 15.08 -3.14
CA GLY A 66 -7.97 14.74 -1.86
C GLY A 66 -7.75 13.24 -1.61
N ILE A 67 -7.72 12.41 -2.66
CA ILE A 67 -7.74 10.95 -2.60
C ILE A 67 -6.56 10.31 -3.33
N SER A 68 -6.18 9.08 -2.96
CA SER A 68 -5.24 8.26 -3.72
C SER A 68 -5.97 7.52 -4.84
N VAL A 69 -5.53 7.69 -6.09
CA VAL A 69 -6.14 7.18 -7.33
C VAL A 69 -5.36 5.99 -7.89
N THR A 70 -4.08 5.81 -7.51
CA THR A 70 -3.20 4.75 -8.04
C THR A 70 -2.79 3.72 -6.99
N THR A 71 -2.95 2.44 -7.33
CA THR A 71 -2.45 1.31 -6.53
C THR A 71 -0.93 1.35 -6.44
N SER A 72 -0.39 1.32 -5.23
CA SER A 72 1.06 1.28 -4.99
C SER A 72 1.44 -0.02 -4.29
N VAL A 73 2.47 -0.70 -4.81
CA VAL A 73 3.05 -1.90 -4.17
C VAL A 73 4.27 -1.47 -3.37
N MET A 74 4.30 -1.86 -2.09
CA MET A 74 5.41 -1.57 -1.19
C MET A 74 5.95 -2.87 -0.61
N LYS A 75 7.26 -3.06 -0.72
CA LYS A 75 7.96 -4.23 -0.20
C LYS A 75 8.90 -3.82 0.93
N PHE A 76 8.82 -4.51 2.06
CA PHE A 76 9.70 -4.28 3.20
C PHE A 76 9.85 -5.56 4.03
N ASP A 77 10.94 -5.66 4.79
CA ASP A 77 11.17 -6.79 5.69
C ASP A 77 10.67 -6.50 7.10
N TYR A 78 10.05 -7.48 7.75
CA TYR A 78 9.63 -7.39 9.15
C TYR A 78 9.80 -8.75 9.83
N ARG A 79 10.68 -8.83 10.85
CA ARG A 79 10.96 -10.07 11.62
C ARG A 79 11.23 -11.28 10.70
N ASP A 80 12.17 -11.13 9.77
CA ASP A 80 12.57 -12.14 8.78
C ASP A 80 11.48 -12.56 7.78
N LEU A 81 10.34 -11.86 7.77
CA LEU A 81 9.29 -12.01 6.76
C LEU A 81 9.41 -10.93 5.69
N GLU A 82 9.15 -11.31 4.45
CA GLU A 82 9.04 -10.40 3.31
C GLU A 82 7.59 -9.93 3.20
N ILE A 83 7.33 -8.65 3.49
CA ILE A 83 6.01 -8.06 3.44
C ILE A 83 5.80 -7.38 2.09
N ASN A 84 4.71 -7.73 1.40
CA ASN A 84 4.25 -7.10 0.17
C ASN A 84 2.89 -6.44 0.45
N LEU A 85 2.90 -5.13 0.64
CA LEU A 85 1.71 -4.33 0.91
C LEU A 85 1.21 -3.70 -0.39
N LEU A 86 -0.04 -4.00 -0.74
CA LEU A 86 -0.74 -3.35 -1.86
C LEU A 86 -1.69 -2.30 -1.30
N ASP A 87 -1.38 -1.02 -1.50
CA ASP A 87 -2.26 0.08 -1.11
C ASP A 87 -3.35 0.26 -2.16
N THR A 88 -4.60 0.10 -1.75
CA THR A 88 -5.77 0.30 -2.61
C THR A 88 -6.11 1.80 -2.71
N PRO A 89 -6.82 2.24 -3.75
CA PRO A 89 -7.53 3.52 -3.70
C PRO A 89 -8.57 3.53 -2.56
N GLY A 90 -8.80 4.67 -1.92
CA GLY A 90 -9.71 4.78 -0.76
C GLY A 90 -11.07 5.40 -1.06
N HIS A 91 -11.35 5.78 -2.31
CA HIS A 91 -12.53 6.58 -2.66
C HIS A 91 -13.64 5.72 -3.30
N GLN A 92 -14.90 6.11 -3.09
CA GLN A 92 -16.09 5.41 -3.61
C GLN A 92 -16.07 5.18 -5.13
N ASP A 93 -15.40 6.07 -5.86
CA ASP A 93 -15.32 6.02 -7.33
C ASP A 93 -14.32 4.99 -7.87
N PHE A 94 -13.48 4.37 -7.04
CA PHE A 94 -12.37 3.50 -7.48
C PHE A 94 -12.55 2.03 -7.08
N SER A 95 -13.77 1.54 -7.30
CA SER A 95 -14.18 0.18 -6.94
C SER A 95 -13.41 -0.90 -7.73
N GLU A 96 -13.21 -0.74 -9.04
CA GLU A 96 -12.59 -1.78 -9.87
C GLU A 96 -11.12 -2.03 -9.53
N ASP A 97 -10.32 -0.98 -9.36
CA ASP A 97 -8.90 -1.12 -9.01
C ASP A 97 -8.72 -1.72 -7.60
N THR A 98 -9.62 -1.37 -6.68
CA THR A 98 -9.67 -1.97 -5.35
C THR A 98 -9.98 -3.46 -5.42
N TYR A 99 -10.99 -3.87 -6.22
CA TYR A 99 -11.30 -5.28 -6.41
C TYR A 99 -10.17 -6.05 -7.08
N ARG A 100 -9.48 -5.45 -8.05
CA ARG A 100 -8.34 -6.08 -8.73
C ARG A 100 -7.17 -6.33 -7.77
N VAL A 101 -6.89 -5.40 -6.85
CA VAL A 101 -5.88 -5.61 -5.80
C VAL A 101 -6.24 -6.81 -4.93
N LEU A 102 -7.52 -6.95 -4.57
CA LEU A 102 -7.96 -8.07 -3.73
C LEU A 102 -7.78 -9.44 -4.40
N THR A 103 -7.73 -9.50 -5.73
CA THR A 103 -7.40 -10.75 -6.45
C THR A 103 -5.91 -11.11 -6.44
N ALA A 104 -5.04 -10.15 -6.11
CA ALA A 104 -3.59 -10.30 -6.15
C ALA A 104 -2.95 -10.47 -4.76
N VAL A 105 -3.76 -10.55 -3.70
CA VAL A 105 -3.30 -10.65 -2.31
C VAL A 105 -3.77 -11.94 -1.65
N ASP A 106 -2.97 -12.46 -0.73
CA ASP A 106 -3.30 -13.66 0.04
C ASP A 106 -4.24 -13.33 1.23
N SER A 107 -4.24 -12.07 1.67
CA SER A 107 -5.04 -11.60 2.80
C SER A 107 -5.36 -10.10 2.72
N ALA A 108 -6.29 -9.64 3.54
CA ALA A 108 -6.65 -8.23 3.64
C ALA A 108 -6.61 -7.76 5.10
N LEU A 109 -6.24 -6.50 5.30
CA LEU A 109 -6.31 -5.80 6.57
C LEU A 109 -7.38 -4.71 6.45
N MET A 110 -8.44 -4.83 7.25
CA MET A 110 -9.51 -3.84 7.30
C MET A 110 -9.23 -2.80 8.37
N VAL A 111 -9.37 -1.53 8.01
CA VAL A 111 -9.26 -0.37 8.89
C VAL A 111 -10.59 0.37 8.93
#